data_AF-A0A359KHU2-F1
#
_entry.id   AF-A0A359KHU2-F1
#
_cell.length_a   1.000
_cell.length_b   1.000
_cell.length_c   1.000
_cell.angle_alpha   90.00
_cell.angle_beta   90.00
_cell.angle_gamma   90.00
#
_symmetry.space_group_name_H-M   'P 1'
#
loop_
_entity.id
_entity.type
_entity.pdbx_description
1 polymer ?
#
loop_
_entity_poly.entity_id
_entity_poly.type
_entity_poly.pdbx_seq_one_letter_code
_entity_poly.pdbx_strand_id
1 'polypeptide(L)'
;MDNITGSVISAAAETDDRGTYNAELVQIEGGAFSRIGGPVVDLYRGGTDESTFGPRLVIRGASFERVGSSERPSILMRGVQHAELVDNTLTDSGAISFSHRVGEPVLAVAGNRLVRTPEMQTDIAPIAATEEF
;
A
#
# COMPACT_ATOMS: atom_id res chain seq x y z
N MET A 1 0.64 10.39 12.93
CA MET A 1 1.58 11.23 12.16
C MET A 1 0.80 12.36 11.52
N ASP A 2 1.37 13.55 11.48
CA ASP A 2 0.69 14.74 10.97
C ASP A 2 1.66 15.70 10.27
N ASN A 3 1.19 16.37 9.21
CA ASN A 3 1.88 17.45 8.49
C ASN A 3 3.26 17.06 7.95
N ILE A 4 3.30 16.01 7.13
CA ILE A 4 4.51 15.51 6.46
C ILE A 4 4.43 15.83 4.97
N THR A 5 5.49 16.36 4.37
CA THR A 5 5.48 16.75 2.94
C THR A 5 5.78 15.58 2.00
N GLY A 6 6.51 14.56 2.46
CA GLY A 6 6.84 13.34 1.73
C GLY A 6 6.03 12.13 2.18
N SER A 7 6.65 10.95 2.13
CA SER A 7 6.07 9.68 2.60
C SER A 7 6.41 9.42 4.07
N VAL A 8 5.61 8.59 4.75
CA VAL A 8 5.92 8.14 6.12
C VAL A 8 6.89 6.96 6.09
N ILE A 9 6.57 5.93 5.29
CA ILE A 9 7.43 4.78 5.01
C ILE A 9 7.73 4.80 3.51
N SER A 10 9.00 4.98 3.17
CA SER A 10 9.49 4.88 1.80
C SER A 10 10.49 3.74 1.72
N ALA A 11 10.06 2.63 1.12
CA ALA A 11 10.83 1.41 0.89
C ALA A 11 10.82 1.12 -0.62
N ALA A 12 11.25 2.14 -1.39
CA ALA A 12 11.21 2.16 -2.85
C ALA A 12 12.50 2.70 -3.48
N ALA A 13 13.63 2.53 -2.80
CA ALA A 13 14.93 3.01 -3.27
C ALA A 13 15.54 2.11 -4.36
N GLU A 14 15.24 0.81 -4.34
CA GLU A 14 15.71 -0.14 -5.37
C GLU A 14 15.00 0.11 -6.70
N THR A 15 15.66 0.73 -7.67
CA THR A 15 15.03 1.13 -8.96
C THR A 15 15.68 0.50 -10.18
N ASP A 16 16.57 -0.46 -9.96
CA ASP A 16 17.36 -1.11 -11.00
C ASP A 16 16.69 -2.34 -11.64
N ASP A 17 15.47 -2.65 -11.21
CA ASP A 17 14.63 -3.73 -11.71
C ASP A 17 15.27 -5.12 -11.66
N ARG A 18 16.04 -5.40 -10.60
CA ARG A 18 16.71 -6.70 -10.39
C ARG A 18 15.98 -7.66 -9.45
N GLY A 19 14.77 -7.36 -9.00
CA GLY A 19 14.06 -8.16 -8.00
C GLY A 19 14.35 -7.78 -6.55
N THR A 20 15.28 -6.86 -6.30
CA THR A 20 15.58 -6.36 -4.96
C THR A 20 14.46 -5.46 -4.44
N TYR A 21 14.29 -5.47 -3.11
CA TYR A 21 13.32 -4.63 -2.41
C TYR A 21 13.84 -4.28 -1.01
N ASN A 22 13.37 -3.17 -0.44
CA ASN A 22 13.96 -2.59 0.76
C ASN A 22 13.39 -3.12 2.08
N ALA A 23 12.25 -3.81 2.06
CA ALA A 23 11.60 -4.32 3.26
C ALA A 23 10.84 -5.61 2.98
N GLU A 24 11.04 -6.62 3.82
CA GLU A 24 10.30 -7.89 3.76
C GLU A 24 8.86 -7.73 4.27
N LEU A 25 8.69 -7.07 5.42
CA LEU A 25 7.40 -6.86 6.06
C LEU A 25 7.25 -5.39 6.46
N VAL A 26 6.16 -4.77 6.02
CA VAL A 26 5.66 -3.51 6.56
C VAL A 26 4.31 -3.76 7.19
N GLN A 27 4.16 -3.39 8.47
CA GLN A 27 2.94 -3.60 9.24
C GLN A 27 2.52 -2.31 9.94
N ILE A 28 1.27 -1.90 9.74
CA ILE A 28 0.62 -0.77 10.40
C ILE A 28 -0.66 -1.30 11.06
N GLU A 29 -0.72 -1.23 12.38
CA GLU A 29 -1.90 -1.59 13.16
C GLU A 29 -2.41 -0.37 13.92
N GLY A 30 -3.60 0.08 13.55
CA GLY A 30 -4.17 1.32 14.03
C GLY A 30 -3.43 2.55 13.53
N GLY A 31 -3.59 3.65 14.28
CA GLY A 31 -2.93 4.92 14.00
C GLY A 31 -3.75 5.89 13.15
N ALA A 32 -3.34 7.15 13.21
CA ALA A 32 -3.92 8.25 12.45
C ALA A 32 -2.83 8.97 11.66
N PHE A 33 -3.05 9.10 10.36
CA PHE A 33 -2.17 9.77 9.42
C PHE A 33 -2.94 10.90 8.78
N SER A 34 -2.52 12.14 9.03
CA SER A 34 -3.19 13.30 8.47
C SER A 34 -2.21 14.26 7.79
N ARG A 35 -2.66 14.94 6.74
CA ARG A 35 -1.84 15.94 6.02
C ARG A 35 -0.49 15.39 5.58
N ILE A 36 -0.51 14.26 4.88
CA ILE A 36 0.69 13.64 4.34
C ILE A 36 0.71 13.92 2.83
N GLY A 37 1.73 14.65 2.35
CA GLY A 37 1.82 15.10 0.95
C GLY A 37 2.17 13.98 -0.05
N GLY A 38 2.76 12.90 0.43
CA GLY A 38 2.96 11.65 -0.30
C GLY A 38 2.08 10.51 0.24
N PRO A 39 2.31 9.27 -0.21
CA PRO A 39 1.69 8.10 0.40
C PRO A 39 2.20 7.89 1.82
N VAL A 40 1.40 7.29 2.70
CA VAL A 40 1.91 6.78 3.98
C VAL A 40 2.90 5.64 3.74
N VAL A 41 2.63 4.78 2.77
CA VAL A 41 3.53 3.69 2.38
C VAL A 41 3.82 3.75 0.88
N ASP A 42 5.09 3.86 0.51
CA ASP A 42 5.59 3.62 -0.86
C ASP A 42 6.47 2.37 -0.85
N LEU A 43 5.93 1.27 -1.35
CA LEU A 43 6.63 -0.01 -1.48
C LEU A 43 6.87 -0.33 -2.95
N TYR A 44 8.12 -0.65 -3.27
CA TYR A 44 8.53 -1.03 -4.60
C TYR A 44 9.41 -2.28 -4.59
N ARG A 45 9.04 -3.22 -5.45
CA ARG A 45 9.90 -4.30 -5.94
C ARG A 45 9.92 -4.24 -7.47
N GLY A 46 11.11 -4.03 -8.02
CA GLY A 46 11.33 -3.98 -9.46
C GLY A 46 11.66 -5.34 -10.05
N GLY A 47 11.70 -5.41 -11.38
CA GLY A 47 12.16 -6.60 -12.10
C GLY A 47 11.15 -7.74 -12.21
N THR A 48 11.64 -8.87 -12.70
CA THR A 48 10.86 -10.08 -12.98
C THR A 48 11.38 -11.30 -12.22
N ASP A 49 12.22 -11.08 -11.22
CA ASP A 49 12.75 -12.16 -10.39
C ASP A 49 11.65 -12.68 -9.46
N GLU A 50 11.30 -13.96 -9.58
CA GLU A 50 10.31 -14.64 -8.75
C GLU A 50 10.97 -15.51 -7.67
N SER A 51 12.29 -15.35 -7.45
CA SER A 51 13.03 -16.14 -6.45
C SER A 51 12.85 -15.68 -5.01
N THR A 52 12.01 -14.68 -4.76
CA THR A 52 11.77 -14.07 -3.44
C THR A 52 10.28 -14.08 -3.10
N PHE A 53 9.97 -14.01 -1.80
CA PHE A 53 8.59 -14.11 -1.29
C PHE A 53 7.93 -12.74 -0.99
N GLY A 54 8.71 -11.67 -0.88
CA GLY A 54 8.23 -10.35 -0.45
C GLY A 54 8.17 -9.31 -1.58
N PRO A 55 7.80 -8.06 -1.26
CA PRO A 55 7.37 -7.57 0.06
C PRO A 55 5.99 -8.07 0.49
N ARG A 56 5.78 -8.11 1.81
CA ARG A 56 4.47 -8.20 2.45
C ARG A 56 4.08 -6.88 3.12
N LEU A 57 2.85 -6.44 2.87
CA LEU A 57 2.24 -5.26 3.51
C LEU A 57 0.99 -5.68 4.29
N VAL A 58 0.88 -5.19 5.53
CA VAL A 58 -0.30 -5.34 6.36
C VAL A 58 -0.69 -3.97 6.91
N ILE A 59 -1.93 -3.53 6.68
CA ILE A 59 -2.50 -2.31 7.26
C ILE A 59 -3.89 -2.63 7.82
N ARG A 60 -4.05 -2.54 9.14
CA ARG A 60 -5.29 -2.85 9.84
C ARG A 60 -5.76 -1.70 10.71
N GLY A 61 -7.04 -1.33 10.64
CA GLY A 61 -7.68 -0.40 11.59
C GLY A 61 -7.11 1.02 11.60
N ALA A 62 -6.43 1.46 10.54
CA ALA A 62 -5.80 2.77 10.46
C ALA A 62 -6.72 3.84 9.85
N SER A 63 -6.46 5.10 10.18
CA SER A 63 -7.17 6.26 9.62
C SER A 63 -6.23 7.17 8.82
N PHE A 64 -6.68 7.55 7.63
CA PHE A 64 -5.96 8.42 6.70
C PHE A 64 -6.86 9.61 6.35
N GLU A 65 -6.38 10.83 6.60
CA GLU A 65 -7.11 12.07 6.30
C GLU A 65 -6.22 13.03 5.51
N ARG A 66 -6.58 13.34 4.27
CA ARG A 66 -5.76 14.19 3.39
C ARG A 66 -4.34 13.67 3.24
N VAL A 67 -4.24 12.38 2.92
CA VAL A 67 -3.01 11.67 2.58
C VAL A 67 -2.93 11.54 1.07
N GLY A 68 -1.80 11.91 0.47
CA GLY A 68 -1.65 11.98 -0.98
C GLY A 68 -2.54 13.06 -1.62
N SER A 69 -2.91 12.85 -2.87
CA SER A 69 -3.75 13.77 -3.66
C SER A 69 -4.48 13.02 -4.79
N SER A 70 -5.21 13.74 -5.65
CA SER A 70 -5.81 13.15 -6.86
C SER A 70 -4.78 12.53 -7.81
N GLU A 71 -3.53 12.99 -7.76
CA GLU A 71 -2.43 12.51 -8.62
C GLU A 71 -1.44 11.61 -7.88
N ARG A 72 -1.53 11.55 -6.54
CA ARG A 72 -0.60 10.81 -5.68
C ARG A 72 -1.35 9.85 -4.78
N PRO A 73 -1.10 8.54 -4.86
CA PRO A 73 -1.75 7.58 -4.00
C PRO A 73 -1.52 7.87 -2.51
N SER A 74 -2.48 7.46 -1.68
CA SER A 74 -2.33 7.47 -0.22
C SER A 74 -1.54 6.26 0.29
N ILE A 75 -1.59 5.16 -0.45
CA ILE A 75 -0.80 3.93 -0.28
C ILE A 75 -0.38 3.51 -1.69
N LEU A 76 0.92 3.32 -1.92
CA LEU A 76 1.49 2.94 -3.21
C LEU A 76 2.24 1.61 -3.10
N MET A 77 1.74 0.60 -3.81
CA MET A 77 2.27 -0.75 -3.84
C MET A 77 2.63 -1.14 -5.28
N ARG A 78 3.89 -1.44 -5.52
CA ARG A 78 4.41 -1.83 -6.84
C ARG A 78 5.24 -3.10 -6.69
N GLY A 79 4.77 -4.21 -7.28
CA GLY A 79 5.47 -5.51 -7.20
C GLY A 79 5.39 -6.23 -5.84
N VAL A 80 4.57 -5.72 -4.92
CA VAL A 80 4.27 -6.35 -3.61
C VAL A 80 3.64 -7.73 -3.84
N GLN A 81 4.10 -8.75 -3.11
CA GLN A 81 3.66 -10.13 -3.29
C GLN A 81 2.49 -10.51 -2.36
N HIS A 82 2.34 -9.81 -1.24
CA HIS A 82 1.21 -9.99 -0.32
C HIS A 82 0.80 -8.65 0.28
N ALA A 83 -0.46 -8.25 0.13
CA ALA A 83 -1.00 -7.04 0.72
C ALA A 83 -2.34 -7.30 1.42
N GLU A 84 -2.45 -6.88 2.67
CA GLU A 84 -3.68 -6.90 3.46
C GLU A 84 -4.05 -5.49 3.89
N LEU A 85 -5.25 -5.06 3.49
CA LEU A 85 -5.82 -3.78 3.85
C LEU A 85 -7.17 -4.05 4.52
N VAL A 86 -7.24 -3.96 5.85
CA VAL A 86 -8.44 -4.34 6.61
C VAL A 86 -8.91 -3.22 7.53
N ASP A 87 -10.21 -2.93 7.52
CA ASP A 87 -10.87 -2.00 8.46
C ASP A 87 -10.27 -0.59 8.51
N ASN A 88 -9.68 -0.13 7.41
CA ASN A 88 -9.10 1.21 7.33
C ASN A 88 -10.13 2.24 6.89
N THR A 89 -9.99 3.47 7.36
CA THR A 89 -10.79 4.61 6.86
C THR A 89 -9.89 5.60 6.14
N LEU A 90 -10.21 5.90 4.88
CA LEU A 90 -9.52 6.92 4.08
C LEU A 90 -10.51 8.04 3.74
N THR A 91 -10.23 9.25 4.20
CA THR A 91 -11.06 10.44 3.98
C THR A 91 -10.29 11.52 3.22
N ASP A 92 -10.89 12.08 2.18
CA ASP A 92 -10.32 13.17 1.36
C ASP A 92 -8.86 12.88 0.94
N SER A 93 -8.57 11.63 0.58
CA SER A 93 -7.21 11.15 0.32
C SER A 93 -7.05 10.72 -1.13
N GLY A 94 -5.79 10.53 -1.56
CA GLY A 94 -5.48 9.87 -2.82
C GLY A 94 -5.91 8.40 -2.81
N ALA A 95 -6.03 7.81 -4.00
CA ALA A 95 -6.39 6.40 -4.15
C ALA A 95 -5.41 5.48 -3.44
N ILE A 96 -5.86 4.28 -3.08
CA ILE A 96 -4.97 3.15 -2.81
C ILE A 96 -4.56 2.61 -4.18
N SER A 97 -3.25 2.43 -4.42
CA SER A 97 -2.73 1.96 -5.70
C SER A 97 -1.93 0.68 -5.52
N PHE A 98 -2.30 -0.35 -6.28
CA PHE A 98 -1.61 -1.63 -6.37
C PHE A 98 -1.31 -1.94 -7.84
N SER A 99 -0.06 -2.27 -8.15
CA SER A 99 0.29 -2.83 -9.46
C SER A 99 1.11 -4.08 -9.25
N HIS A 100 0.63 -5.19 -9.82
CA HIS A 100 1.45 -6.39 -9.91
C HIS A 100 2.56 -6.18 -10.94
N ARG A 101 3.60 -7.02 -10.84
CA ARG A 101 4.68 -7.08 -11.82
C ARG A 101 4.81 -8.50 -12.36
N VAL A 102 5.10 -9.43 -11.46
CA VAL A 102 5.25 -10.86 -11.74
C VAL A 102 4.71 -11.68 -10.57
N GLY A 103 4.61 -13.00 -10.76
CA GLY A 103 4.02 -13.92 -9.81
C GLY A 103 2.49 -13.81 -9.69
N GLU A 104 1.95 -14.54 -8.72
CA GLU A 104 0.53 -14.54 -8.35
C GLU A 104 0.38 -13.89 -6.97
N PRO A 105 0.41 -12.55 -6.87
CA PRO A 105 0.37 -11.89 -5.58
C PRO A 105 -1.00 -11.98 -4.92
N VAL A 106 -1.01 -11.96 -3.59
CA VAL A 106 -2.25 -11.90 -2.80
C VAL A 106 -2.57 -10.45 -2.48
N LEU A 107 -3.76 -10.00 -2.86
CA LEU A 107 -4.32 -8.72 -2.45
C LEU A 107 -5.64 -8.95 -1.70
N ALA A 108 -5.58 -8.87 -0.38
CA ALA A 108 -6.71 -9.07 0.52
C ALA A 108 -7.24 -7.74 1.05
N VAL A 109 -8.52 -7.45 0.79
CA VAL A 109 -9.15 -6.16 1.11
C VAL A 109 -10.51 -6.42 1.77
N ALA A 110 -10.71 -5.91 2.99
CA ALA A 110 -11.98 -6.07 3.73
C ALA A 110 -12.28 -4.87 4.62
N GLY A 111 -13.55 -4.51 4.76
CA GLY A 111 -14.00 -3.51 5.75
C GLY A 111 -13.50 -2.07 5.57
N ASN A 112 -12.73 -1.78 4.52
CA ASN A 112 -12.21 -0.43 4.30
C ASN A 112 -13.32 0.53 3.87
N ARG A 113 -13.26 1.76 4.37
CA ARG A 113 -14.20 2.83 4.05
C ARG A 113 -13.50 3.99 3.36
N LEU A 114 -13.89 4.23 2.11
CA LEU A 114 -13.38 5.32 1.29
C LEU A 114 -14.42 6.45 1.27
N VAL A 115 -14.09 7.61 1.85
CA VAL A 115 -14.98 8.77 1.97
C VAL A 115 -14.39 9.94 1.20
N ARG A 116 -15.00 10.33 0.07
CA ARG A 116 -14.43 11.33 -0.86
C ARG A 116 -12.97 11.02 -1.24
N THR A 117 -12.69 9.72 -1.31
CA THR A 117 -11.41 9.13 -1.71
C THR A 117 -11.74 8.27 -2.94
N PRO A 118 -10.96 8.35 -4.04
CA PRO A 118 -11.20 7.51 -5.20
C PRO A 118 -11.17 6.03 -4.86
N GLU A 119 -11.84 5.21 -5.68
CA GLU A 119 -11.76 3.75 -5.56
C GLU A 119 -10.32 3.26 -5.72
N MET A 120 -10.06 2.08 -5.16
CA MET A 120 -8.74 1.44 -5.27
C MET A 120 -8.40 1.20 -6.74
N GLN A 121 -7.19 1.57 -7.13
CA GLN A 121 -6.65 1.33 -8.45
C GLN A 121 -5.78 0.08 -8.40
N THR A 122 -6.19 -0.96 -9.11
CA THR A 122 -5.47 -2.24 -9.13
C THR A 122 -5.63 -2.94 -10.47
N ASP A 123 -4.63 -3.72 -10.84
CA ASP A 123 -4.57 -4.56 -12.04
C ASP A 123 -4.88 -6.04 -11.76
N ILE A 124 -5.22 -6.39 -10.51
CA ILE A 124 -5.73 -7.70 -10.10
C ILE A 124 -7.01 -7.54 -9.28
N ALA A 125 -7.84 -8.58 -9.23
CA ALA A 125 -9.04 -8.56 -8.40
C ALA A 125 -8.67 -8.78 -6.91
N PRO A 126 -9.06 -7.89 -5.99
CA PRO A 126 -8.91 -8.13 -4.56
C PRO A 126 -9.76 -9.31 -4.09
N ILE A 127 -9.23 -10.09 -3.16
CA ILE A 127 -9.97 -11.14 -2.44
C ILE A 127 -10.41 -10.62 -1.06
N ALA A 128 -11.43 -11.26 -0.48
CA ALA A 128 -11.79 -10.98 0.91
C ALA A 128 -10.64 -11.40 1.83
N ALA A 129 -10.25 -10.55 2.78
CA ALA A 129 -9.30 -10.93 3.82
C ALA A 129 -9.93 -12.01 4.72
N THR A 130 -9.27 -13.16 4.84
CA THR A 130 -9.61 -14.21 5.81
C THR A 130 -8.71 -14.06 7.05
N GLU A 131 -9.12 -14.63 8.19
CA GLU A 131 -8.32 -14.58 9.43
C GLU A 131 -7.04 -15.44 9.37
N GLU A 132 -6.74 -16.10 8.25
CA GLU A 132 -5.70 -17.15 8.13
C GLU A 132 -4.40 -16.72 7.43
N PHE A 133 -4.13 -15.42 7.28
CA PHE A 133 -2.87 -14.93 6.71
C PHE A 133 -2.13 -13.95 7.64
#